data_AF-A0A518AXW2-F1
#
_entry.id   AF-A0A518AXW2-F1
#
_cell.length_a   1.000
_cell.length_b   1.000
_cell.length_c   1.000
_cell.angle_alpha   90.00
_cell.angle_beta   90.00
_cell.angle_gamma   90.00
#
_symmetry.space_group_name_H-M   'P 1'
#
loop_
_entity.id
_entity.type
_entity.pdbx_description
1 polymer ?
#
loop_
_entity_poly.entity_id
_entity_poly.type
_entity_poly.pdbx_seq_one_letter_code
_entity_poly.pdbx_strand_id
1 'polypeptide(L)'
;MIDFDLSPEEALPVMQEYNRRCKPPWSDSELLRKLNEADQFDSPRGRLRRGNDDVSNFAATVEPLAGAEFHGYVPDFAHAGGLDVLGHVNSSFFTNALAGAKYYFVWRLQRSDAHVPDVWIRQCVWGGNWPKNWRARLYRQFRKAPPTARPMRCTLGRDLCPLSGTSVLHQHFDDIGINKWGVLEGFRAPLDEVSLTLGSDDDFDEEDLEGLCDMDDELPSRRFLWRDRKNAEIYQQSRKDQLIVVAYCPALLFGGSKHIAWSEAQQRLLQGIVYELTRPSSRESREHVITDALVNEAGARDDLVRCPLLDRQQRYVVFGGNGSRPGRGYQIVGRTSKGWLHRAGVRHSIPKGSPTRFDAIKNFLDDLDVLSTDLDLTVVGYHSTRNEWKDLPELRSCLRRGFGRDWLDECVIRIYAPEDWRLRWRYFFSKRLGFRWIPESASDKGPFMKAEQETTADIGAADVKQWLREIGWTQKDLADAIGCSLKRVVRHLSGERTTTGFYDDVSVIMSELNET
;
A
#
# COMPACT_ATOMS: atom_id res chain seq x y z
N MET A 1 11.56 -21.34 30.90
CA MET A 1 10.84 -22.49 30.29
C MET A 1 11.86 -23.20 29.43
N ILE A 2 12.27 -24.39 29.86
CA ILE A 2 13.30 -25.19 29.19
C ILE A 2 12.62 -25.82 27.97
N ASP A 3 13.17 -25.60 26.77
CA ASP A 3 12.73 -26.28 25.56
C ASP A 3 13.32 -27.69 25.58
N PHE A 4 12.50 -28.73 25.38
CA PHE A 4 12.93 -30.12 25.61
C PHE A 4 13.57 -30.77 24.38
N ASP A 5 13.59 -30.08 23.23
CA ASP A 5 14.21 -30.48 21.95
C ASP A 5 14.10 -31.98 21.60
N LEU A 6 12.92 -32.56 21.87
CA LEU A 6 12.66 -33.97 21.64
C LEU A 6 12.47 -34.24 20.15
N SER A 7 13.09 -35.31 19.65
CA SER A 7 12.82 -35.83 18.32
C SER A 7 11.35 -36.30 18.20
N PRO A 8 10.80 -36.46 16.99
CA PRO A 8 9.47 -37.04 16.80
C PRO A 8 9.28 -38.39 17.52
N GLU A 9 10.30 -39.23 17.55
CA GLU A 9 10.29 -40.54 18.23
C GLU A 9 10.23 -40.38 19.76
N GLU A 10 10.99 -39.44 20.31
CA GLU A 10 11.04 -39.15 21.75
C GLU A 10 9.77 -38.46 22.25
N ALA A 11 9.16 -37.62 21.41
CA ALA A 11 7.93 -36.89 21.72
C ALA A 11 6.67 -37.76 21.60
N LEU A 12 6.71 -38.86 20.83
CA LEU A 12 5.54 -39.69 20.55
C LEU A 12 4.88 -40.28 21.81
N PRO A 13 5.61 -40.90 22.76
CA PRO A 13 5.01 -41.44 23.98
C PRO A 13 4.31 -40.37 24.83
N VAL A 14 4.91 -39.18 24.93
CA VAL A 14 4.34 -38.04 25.66
C VAL A 14 3.05 -37.56 24.98
N MET A 15 3.06 -37.49 23.66
CA MET A 15 1.92 -37.05 22.87
C MET A 15 0.78 -38.09 22.88
N GLN A 16 1.10 -39.39 22.92
CA GLN A 16 0.13 -40.46 23.12
C GLN A 16 -0.56 -40.37 24.49
N GLU A 17 0.19 -40.09 25.55
CA GLU A 17 -0.38 -39.89 26.90
C GLU A 17 -1.31 -38.66 26.94
N TYR A 18 -0.92 -37.56 26.30
CA TYR A 18 -1.77 -36.38 26.17
C TYR A 18 -3.04 -36.68 25.37
N ASN A 19 -2.91 -37.41 24.25
CA ASN A 19 -4.00 -37.72 23.33
C ASN A 19 -5.12 -38.57 23.98
N ARG A 20 -4.84 -39.30 25.07
CA ARG A 20 -5.87 -39.98 25.87
C ARG A 20 -6.95 -39.04 26.41
N ARG A 21 -6.65 -37.75 26.55
CA ARG A 21 -7.60 -36.72 27.02
C ARG A 21 -8.33 -36.00 25.87
N CYS A 22 -7.92 -36.20 24.62
CA CYS A 22 -8.52 -35.58 23.45
C CYS A 22 -9.85 -36.25 23.05
N LYS A 23 -10.80 -35.47 22.53
CA LYS A 23 -12.08 -35.96 22.03
C LYS A 23 -12.40 -35.33 20.65
N PRO A 24 -12.39 -36.11 19.56
CA PRO A 24 -11.96 -37.51 19.47
C PRO A 24 -10.45 -37.66 19.67
N PRO A 25 -9.96 -38.83 20.14
CA PRO A 25 -8.54 -39.13 20.15
C PRO A 25 -8.03 -39.22 18.70
N TRP A 26 -6.81 -38.72 18.46
CA TRP A 26 -6.13 -38.90 17.18
C TRP A 26 -5.56 -40.30 17.06
N SER A 27 -5.44 -40.80 15.82
CA SER A 27 -4.71 -42.03 15.54
C SER A 27 -3.20 -41.84 15.67
N ASP A 28 -2.44 -42.90 15.93
CA ASP A 28 -0.97 -42.81 16.05
C ASP A 28 -0.31 -42.27 14.78
N SER A 29 -0.86 -42.56 13.60
CA SER A 29 -0.38 -42.00 12.33
C SER A 29 -0.62 -40.50 12.23
N GLU A 30 -1.72 -39.98 12.79
CA GLU A 30 -1.97 -38.55 12.89
C GLU A 30 -1.06 -37.86 13.90
N LEU A 31 -0.73 -38.53 15.01
CA LEU A 31 0.24 -38.03 15.99
C LEU A 31 1.63 -37.92 15.36
N LEU A 32 2.11 -38.99 14.72
CA LEU A 32 3.39 -39.01 13.99
C LEU A 32 3.43 -37.95 12.90
N ARG A 33 2.35 -37.79 12.11
CA ARG A 33 2.28 -36.73 11.10
C ARG A 33 2.43 -35.34 11.73
N LYS A 34 1.77 -35.08 12.86
CA LYS A 34 1.85 -33.79 13.57
C LYS A 34 3.23 -33.52 14.15
N LEU A 35 3.90 -34.54 14.69
CA LEU A 35 5.26 -34.42 15.22
C LEU A 35 6.25 -34.12 14.10
N ASN A 36 6.17 -34.83 12.98
CA ASN A 36 6.99 -34.57 11.80
C ASN A 36 6.72 -33.18 11.19
N GLU A 37 5.46 -32.74 11.15
CA GLU A 37 5.12 -31.39 10.71
C GLU A 37 5.70 -30.33 11.65
N ALA A 38 5.69 -30.56 12.96
CA ALA A 38 6.27 -29.64 13.93
C ALA A 38 7.79 -29.57 13.84
N ASP A 39 8.45 -30.69 13.54
CA ASP A 39 9.91 -30.77 13.37
C ASP A 39 10.42 -30.03 12.13
N GLN A 40 9.59 -29.96 11.08
CA GLN A 40 9.89 -29.22 9.86
C GLN A 40 9.79 -27.68 10.01
N PHE A 41 9.31 -27.17 11.15
CA PHE A 41 9.20 -25.73 11.38
C PHE A 41 10.46 -25.17 12.05
N ASP A 42 11.24 -24.41 11.28
CA ASP A 42 12.54 -23.82 11.66
C ASP A 42 12.43 -22.58 12.57
N SER A 43 11.35 -22.46 13.34
CA SER A 43 11.11 -21.33 14.23
C SER A 43 11.13 -21.76 15.70
N PRO A 44 11.54 -20.90 16.65
CA PRO A 44 11.55 -21.26 18.06
C PRO A 44 10.20 -21.85 18.52
N ARG A 45 10.23 -23.07 19.05
CA ARG A 45 9.02 -23.81 19.45
C ARG A 45 8.28 -22.99 20.54
N GLY A 46 6.97 -22.82 20.39
CA GLY A 46 6.15 -22.02 21.31
C GLY A 46 5.98 -20.53 20.98
N ARG A 47 6.44 -20.05 19.80
CA ARG A 47 6.22 -18.67 19.32
C ARG A 47 4.77 -18.19 19.40
N LEU A 48 3.79 -19.08 19.21
CA LEU A 48 2.35 -18.76 19.30
C LEU A 48 1.86 -18.41 20.73
N ARG A 49 2.73 -18.46 21.75
CA ARG A 49 2.39 -18.10 23.14
C ARG A 49 3.02 -16.81 23.65
N ARG A 50 3.97 -16.19 22.94
CA ARG A 50 4.56 -14.90 23.37
C ARG A 50 3.94 -13.76 22.58
N GLY A 51 3.05 -13.02 23.25
CA GLY A 51 2.57 -11.74 22.77
C GLY A 51 3.70 -10.71 22.80
N ASN A 52 3.68 -9.84 21.78
CA ASN A 52 4.28 -8.51 21.69
C ASN A 52 5.15 -8.08 22.86
N ASP A 53 6.47 -8.12 22.68
CA ASP A 53 7.41 -7.19 23.30
C ASP A 53 8.62 -7.07 22.36
N ASP A 54 8.67 -5.94 21.63
CA ASP A 54 9.82 -5.28 20.98
C ASP A 54 9.42 -4.66 19.64
N VAL A 55 8.87 -3.43 19.72
CA VAL A 55 8.72 -2.52 18.57
C VAL A 55 9.36 -1.18 18.93
N SER A 56 10.68 -1.16 19.02
CA SER A 56 11.47 0.07 19.11
C SER A 56 12.87 -0.17 18.53
N ASN A 57 12.98 -0.20 17.20
CA ASN A 57 14.21 0.06 16.41
C ASN A 57 13.97 -0.18 14.90
N PHE A 58 12.84 0.28 14.36
CA PHE A 58 12.34 -0.21 13.06
C PHE A 58 13.05 0.35 11.81
N ALA A 59 14.01 1.28 11.94
CA ALA A 59 14.69 1.89 10.79
C ALA A 59 16.17 1.47 10.61
N ALA A 60 16.83 0.90 11.62
CA ALA A 60 18.27 0.61 11.55
C ALA A 60 18.65 -0.87 11.43
N THR A 61 17.69 -1.81 11.53
CA THR A 61 17.99 -3.25 11.57
C THR A 61 16.96 -4.07 10.77
N VAL A 62 16.65 -3.65 9.55
CA VAL A 62 15.75 -4.43 8.69
C VAL A 62 16.58 -5.45 7.93
N GLU A 63 16.71 -6.67 8.50
CA GLU A 63 17.27 -7.80 7.77
C GLU A 63 16.49 -8.05 6.46
N PRO A 64 17.16 -8.46 5.36
CA PRO A 64 16.50 -8.75 4.10
C PRO A 64 15.46 -9.86 4.30
N LEU A 65 14.20 -9.58 3.97
CA LEU A 65 13.16 -10.61 3.97
C LEU A 65 13.47 -11.62 2.85
N ALA A 66 13.69 -12.89 3.20
CA ALA A 66 13.80 -14.03 2.27
C ALA A 66 12.45 -14.39 1.59
N GLY A 67 11.62 -13.38 1.32
CA GLY A 67 10.26 -13.52 0.78
C GLY A 67 10.22 -13.62 -0.75
N ALA A 68 9.06 -13.99 -1.29
CA ALA A 68 8.84 -14.09 -2.73
C ALA A 68 8.92 -12.72 -3.41
N GLU A 69 9.30 -12.70 -4.68
CA GLU A 69 9.20 -11.50 -5.51
C GLU A 69 7.73 -11.18 -5.83
N PHE A 70 7.35 -9.91 -5.74
CA PHE A 70 6.03 -9.45 -6.16
C PHE A 70 6.07 -9.07 -7.65
N HIS A 71 5.28 -9.72 -8.49
CA HIS A 71 5.33 -9.54 -9.95
C HIS A 71 4.39 -8.43 -10.43
N GLY A 72 4.65 -7.20 -9.96
CA GLY A 72 3.91 -6.01 -10.31
C GLY A 72 4.31 -4.81 -9.47
N TYR A 73 3.51 -3.75 -9.53
CA TYR A 73 3.61 -2.61 -8.63
C TYR A 73 2.22 -2.16 -8.21
N VAL A 74 2.13 -1.57 -7.03
CA VAL A 74 0.91 -1.07 -6.40
C VAL A 74 1.19 0.36 -5.99
N PRO A 75 0.61 1.38 -6.63
CA PRO A 75 0.83 2.78 -6.24
C PRO A 75 0.34 3.00 -4.81
N ASP A 76 0.81 4.04 -4.12
CA ASP A 76 0.25 4.33 -2.80
C ASP A 76 -1.21 4.77 -2.86
N PHE A 77 -1.60 5.49 -3.91
CA PHE A 77 -2.94 6.06 -4.02
C PHE A 77 -3.61 5.82 -5.36
N ALA A 78 -4.93 5.62 -5.30
CA ALA A 78 -5.81 5.63 -6.47
C ALA A 78 -7.15 6.28 -6.12
N HIS A 79 -7.84 6.74 -7.16
CA HIS A 79 -9.24 7.12 -7.04
C HIS A 79 -10.12 5.89 -7.01
N ALA A 80 -11.07 5.86 -6.08
CA ALA A 80 -12.04 4.79 -5.94
C ALA A 80 -13.41 5.37 -5.57
N GLY A 81 -14.46 4.59 -5.84
CA GLY A 81 -15.82 4.95 -5.47
C GLY A 81 -15.95 5.06 -3.95
N GLY A 82 -16.56 6.12 -3.44
CA GLY A 82 -16.65 6.26 -1.98
C GLY A 82 -17.64 5.29 -1.33
N LEU A 83 -18.60 4.74 -2.08
CA LEU A 83 -19.43 3.62 -1.59
C LEU A 83 -18.64 2.32 -1.49
N ASP A 84 -17.72 2.09 -2.41
CA ASP A 84 -16.84 0.94 -2.42
C ASP A 84 -15.84 0.94 -1.28
N VAL A 85 -15.30 2.12 -0.96
CA VAL A 85 -14.24 2.28 0.05
C VAL A 85 -14.83 2.55 1.45
N LEU A 86 -15.90 3.33 1.54
CA LEU A 86 -16.46 3.84 2.80
C LEU A 86 -17.94 3.43 3.02
N GLY A 87 -18.52 2.61 2.14
CA GLY A 87 -19.89 2.14 2.28
C GLY A 87 -20.01 0.87 3.12
N HIS A 88 -21.25 0.55 3.52
CA HIS A 88 -21.58 -0.74 4.11
C HIS A 88 -21.50 -1.81 3.02
N VAL A 89 -20.37 -2.51 2.94
CA VAL A 89 -20.26 -3.71 2.12
C VAL A 89 -21.08 -4.79 2.82
N ASN A 90 -22.05 -5.38 2.12
CA ASN A 90 -22.72 -6.57 2.61
C ASN A 90 -21.66 -7.66 2.81
N SER A 91 -21.64 -8.19 4.02
CA SER A 91 -20.60 -8.99 4.66
C SER A 91 -20.24 -10.28 3.92
N SER A 92 -19.43 -10.18 2.88
CA SER A 92 -18.78 -11.36 2.32
C SER A 92 -17.27 -11.13 2.31
N PHE A 93 -16.59 -11.79 3.24
CA PHE A 93 -15.13 -11.74 3.43
C PHE A 93 -14.34 -11.93 2.11
N PHE A 94 -14.92 -12.65 1.13
CA PHE A 94 -14.29 -12.98 -0.14
C PHE A 94 -14.48 -11.94 -1.25
N THR A 95 -15.41 -10.98 -1.11
CA THR A 95 -15.50 -9.88 -2.06
C THR A 95 -14.31 -8.95 -1.99
N ASN A 96 -13.55 -8.88 -0.89
CA ASN A 96 -12.51 -7.85 -0.71
C ASN A 96 -11.17 -8.15 -1.40
N ALA A 97 -10.64 -9.39 -1.36
CA ALA A 97 -9.41 -9.74 -2.11
C ALA A 97 -9.64 -9.74 -3.64
N LEU A 98 -10.84 -10.15 -4.06
CA LEU A 98 -11.29 -10.06 -5.44
C LEU A 98 -11.67 -8.63 -5.83
N ALA A 99 -12.18 -7.81 -4.91
CA ALA A 99 -12.35 -6.38 -5.13
C ALA A 99 -10.99 -5.71 -5.28
N GLY A 100 -9.96 -6.11 -4.53
CA GLY A 100 -8.58 -5.70 -4.75
C GLY A 100 -8.12 -5.99 -6.18
N ALA A 101 -8.23 -7.25 -6.61
CA ALA A 101 -7.95 -7.62 -8.00
C ALA A 101 -8.75 -6.76 -9.00
N LYS A 102 -10.05 -6.58 -8.77
CA LYS A 102 -10.93 -5.71 -9.60
C LYS A 102 -10.48 -4.25 -9.61
N TYR A 103 -10.14 -3.64 -8.47
CA TYR A 103 -9.67 -2.25 -8.37
C TYR A 103 -8.35 -2.06 -9.10
N TYR A 104 -7.43 -3.03 -9.01
CA TYR A 104 -6.21 -3.01 -9.80
C TYR A 104 -6.48 -3.10 -11.30
N PHE A 105 -7.43 -3.93 -11.76
CA PHE A 105 -7.78 -4.00 -13.19
C PHE A 105 -8.46 -2.74 -13.68
N VAL A 106 -9.38 -2.16 -12.90
CA VAL A 106 -9.98 -0.85 -13.18
C VAL A 106 -8.91 0.25 -13.21
N TRP A 107 -7.93 0.19 -12.31
CA TRP A 107 -6.81 1.12 -12.25
C TRP A 107 -5.82 0.96 -13.42
N ARG A 108 -5.52 -0.27 -13.84
CA ARG A 108 -4.51 -0.55 -14.87
C ARG A 108 -5.06 -0.50 -16.30
N LEU A 109 -6.33 -0.85 -16.51
CA LEU A 109 -6.82 -1.27 -17.83
C LEU A 109 -8.22 -0.74 -18.13
N GLN A 110 -8.31 0.57 -18.37
CA GLN A 110 -9.55 1.23 -18.79
C GLN A 110 -10.07 0.85 -20.18
N ARG A 111 -9.49 -0.14 -20.87
CA ARG A 111 -9.92 -0.54 -22.21
C ARG A 111 -9.69 -2.05 -22.39
N SER A 112 -10.77 -2.79 -22.65
CA SER A 112 -10.83 -4.17 -23.19
C SER A 112 -10.86 -5.36 -22.21
N ASP A 113 -11.43 -6.48 -22.72
CA ASP A 113 -11.37 -7.82 -22.13
C ASP A 113 -9.91 -8.23 -21.88
N ALA A 114 -9.53 -8.40 -20.61
CA ALA A 114 -8.14 -8.59 -20.23
C ALA A 114 -7.85 -10.01 -19.72
N HIS A 115 -6.77 -10.59 -20.23
CA HIS A 115 -6.15 -11.77 -19.66
C HIS A 115 -5.28 -11.37 -18.47
N VAL A 116 -5.64 -11.87 -17.29
CA VAL A 116 -4.89 -11.63 -16.07
C VAL A 116 -3.87 -12.75 -15.85
N PRO A 117 -2.58 -12.43 -15.61
CA PRO A 117 -1.62 -13.46 -15.24
C PRO A 117 -2.08 -14.18 -13.96
N ASP A 118 -2.19 -15.50 -14.05
CA ASP A 118 -2.54 -16.37 -12.93
C ASP A 118 -1.63 -16.19 -11.71
N VAL A 119 -0.37 -15.82 -11.98
CA VAL A 119 0.65 -15.50 -10.97
C VAL A 119 0.28 -14.28 -10.11
N TRP A 120 -0.46 -13.34 -10.69
CA TRP A 120 -0.84 -12.13 -10.00
C TRP A 120 -2.09 -12.34 -9.15
N ILE A 121 -3.12 -13.01 -9.70
CA ILE A 121 -4.34 -13.38 -8.94
C ILE A 121 -3.97 -14.17 -7.69
N ARG A 122 -3.04 -15.14 -7.82
CA ARG A 122 -2.60 -15.92 -6.66
C ARG A 122 -1.90 -15.06 -5.60
N GLN A 123 -1.06 -14.09 -6.02
CA GLN A 123 -0.34 -13.20 -5.12
C GLN A 123 -1.29 -12.27 -4.34
N CYS A 124 -2.34 -11.76 -4.99
CA CYS A 124 -3.34 -10.93 -4.31
C CYS A 124 -4.18 -11.70 -3.29
N VAL A 125 -4.57 -12.94 -3.60
CA VAL A 125 -5.48 -13.71 -2.74
C VAL A 125 -4.75 -14.46 -1.62
N TRP A 126 -3.54 -14.97 -1.88
CA TRP A 126 -2.80 -15.83 -0.96
C TRP A 126 -1.40 -15.31 -0.59
N GLY A 127 -0.98 -14.14 -1.08
CA GLY A 127 0.38 -13.65 -0.84
C GLY A 127 1.44 -14.51 -1.55
N GLY A 128 2.64 -14.58 -0.97
CA GLY A 128 3.74 -15.41 -1.49
C GLY A 128 3.50 -16.92 -1.39
N ASN A 129 2.48 -17.37 -0.64
CA ASN A 129 2.24 -18.78 -0.33
C ASN A 129 0.82 -19.24 -0.71
N TRP A 130 0.66 -19.87 -1.88
CA TRP A 130 -0.64 -20.35 -2.38
C TRP A 130 -0.75 -21.88 -2.44
N PRO A 131 -1.96 -22.45 -2.34
CA PRO A 131 -2.16 -23.89 -2.45
C PRO A 131 -1.97 -24.41 -3.88
N LYS A 132 -1.48 -25.65 -4.04
CA LYS A 132 -1.29 -26.29 -5.37
C LYS A 132 -2.56 -26.30 -6.24
N ASN A 133 -3.74 -26.40 -5.64
CA ASN A 133 -5.04 -26.40 -6.31
C ASN A 133 -5.80 -25.06 -6.21
N TRP A 134 -5.09 -23.94 -6.16
CA TRP A 134 -5.67 -22.61 -5.95
C TRP A 134 -6.77 -22.26 -6.98
N ARG A 135 -6.64 -22.61 -8.27
CA ARG A 135 -7.68 -22.35 -9.29
C ARG A 135 -9.01 -23.03 -8.95
N ALA A 136 -8.97 -24.30 -8.58
CA ALA A 136 -10.17 -25.05 -8.18
C ALA A 136 -10.76 -24.55 -6.85
N ARG A 137 -9.91 -24.02 -5.95
CA ARG A 137 -10.38 -23.35 -4.73
C ARG A 137 -11.06 -22.02 -5.05
N LEU A 138 -10.45 -21.21 -5.91
CA LEU A 138 -10.99 -19.95 -6.40
C LEU A 138 -12.33 -20.16 -7.10
N TYR A 139 -12.40 -21.12 -8.02
CA TYR A 139 -13.62 -21.47 -8.74
C TYR A 139 -14.74 -21.95 -7.81
N ARG A 140 -14.42 -22.82 -6.83
CA ARG A 140 -15.40 -23.24 -5.81
C ARG A 140 -15.87 -22.08 -4.93
N GLN A 141 -14.98 -21.13 -4.66
CA GLN A 141 -15.33 -19.92 -3.92
C GLN A 141 -16.28 -19.03 -4.73
N PHE A 142 -16.03 -18.83 -6.02
CA PHE A 142 -16.94 -18.12 -6.92
C PHE A 142 -18.32 -18.78 -7.03
N ARG A 143 -18.39 -20.12 -7.10
CA ARG A 143 -19.67 -20.84 -7.14
C ARG A 143 -20.47 -20.81 -5.83
N LYS A 144 -19.84 -20.49 -4.71
CA LYS A 144 -20.50 -20.37 -3.39
C LYS A 144 -21.12 -19.00 -3.15
N ALA A 145 -20.77 -17.98 -3.93
CA ALA A 145 -21.59 -16.78 -4.01
C ALA A 145 -22.96 -17.20 -4.59
N PRO A 146 -24.09 -16.80 -3.99
CA PRO A 146 -25.40 -17.29 -4.41
C PRO A 146 -25.57 -17.02 -5.91
N PRO A 147 -25.87 -18.06 -6.72
CA PRO A 147 -26.10 -17.85 -8.14
C PRO A 147 -27.46 -17.16 -8.28
N THR A 148 -27.46 -15.84 -8.32
CA THR A 148 -28.62 -15.08 -8.81
C THR A 148 -28.65 -15.10 -10.33
N ALA A 149 -28.63 -16.28 -10.94
CA ALA A 149 -29.09 -16.55 -12.32
C ALA A 149 -28.64 -17.94 -12.77
N ARG A 150 -29.59 -18.71 -13.31
CA ARG A 150 -29.26 -19.82 -14.22
C ARG A 150 -28.59 -19.23 -15.47
N PRO A 151 -27.66 -19.93 -16.14
CA PRO A 151 -27.13 -19.48 -17.42
C PRO A 151 -28.28 -19.41 -18.44
N MET A 152 -28.81 -18.21 -18.67
CA MET A 152 -29.73 -17.94 -19.77
C MET A 152 -28.92 -17.57 -21.01
N ARG A 153 -29.52 -17.70 -22.20
CA ARG A 153 -28.98 -17.06 -23.41
C ARG A 153 -28.74 -15.59 -23.09
N CYS A 154 -27.57 -15.08 -23.46
CA CYS A 154 -27.20 -13.68 -23.28
C CYS A 154 -28.33 -12.76 -23.72
N THR A 155 -28.92 -12.02 -22.77
CA THR A 155 -29.97 -11.03 -23.04
C THR A 155 -29.40 -9.63 -23.24
N LEU A 156 -28.09 -9.44 -23.05
CA LEU A 156 -27.42 -8.18 -23.38
C LEU A 156 -27.32 -8.05 -24.91
N GLY A 157 -27.58 -6.86 -25.44
CA GLY A 157 -27.38 -6.58 -26.87
C GLY A 157 -25.93 -6.80 -27.31
N ARG A 158 -25.68 -6.96 -28.62
CA ARG A 158 -24.32 -7.13 -29.18
C ARG A 158 -23.34 -6.03 -28.74
N ASP A 159 -23.85 -4.84 -28.50
CA ASP A 159 -23.05 -3.67 -28.10
C ASP A 159 -22.49 -3.78 -26.67
N LEU A 160 -23.07 -4.66 -25.83
CA LEU A 160 -22.71 -4.83 -24.42
C LEU A 160 -22.11 -6.22 -24.11
N CYS A 161 -22.21 -7.16 -25.05
CA CYS A 161 -21.59 -8.46 -24.95
C CYS A 161 -21.14 -8.94 -26.33
N PRO A 162 -19.83 -9.12 -26.57
CA PRO A 162 -19.31 -9.62 -27.85
C PRO A 162 -19.73 -11.08 -28.13
N LEU A 163 -20.16 -11.82 -27.10
CA LEU A 163 -20.70 -13.17 -27.22
C LEU A 163 -22.24 -13.19 -27.38
N SER A 164 -22.89 -12.03 -27.41
CA SER A 164 -24.34 -11.92 -27.62
C SER A 164 -24.74 -12.48 -28.99
N GLY A 165 -25.72 -13.38 -28.99
CA GLY A 165 -26.18 -14.08 -30.19
C GLY A 165 -25.31 -15.27 -30.62
N THR A 166 -24.24 -15.60 -29.90
CA THR A 166 -23.48 -16.85 -30.11
C THR A 166 -24.11 -18.03 -29.36
N SER A 167 -23.79 -19.25 -29.76
CA SER A 167 -24.21 -20.48 -29.07
C SER A 167 -23.38 -20.80 -27.81
N VAL A 168 -22.35 -20.00 -27.53
CA VAL A 168 -21.46 -20.18 -26.38
C VAL A 168 -22.21 -19.79 -25.11
N LEU A 169 -22.44 -20.75 -24.23
CA LEU A 169 -23.02 -20.48 -22.91
C LEU A 169 -22.01 -19.68 -22.07
N HIS A 170 -22.38 -18.45 -21.73
CA HIS A 170 -21.60 -17.55 -20.88
C HIS A 170 -22.53 -16.88 -19.87
N GLN A 171 -21.96 -16.34 -18.79
CA GLN A 171 -22.70 -15.70 -17.72
C GLN A 171 -22.23 -14.26 -17.59
N HIS A 172 -23.19 -13.33 -17.57
CA HIS A 172 -22.96 -11.96 -17.13
C HIS A 172 -23.02 -11.92 -15.61
N PHE A 173 -21.99 -11.37 -15.00
CA PHE A 173 -22.00 -11.13 -13.56
C PHE A 173 -22.74 -9.80 -13.34
N ASP A 174 -24.07 -9.86 -13.20
CA ASP A 174 -24.98 -8.70 -13.08
C ASP A 174 -24.74 -7.82 -11.84
N ASP A 175 -23.86 -8.22 -10.92
CA ASP A 175 -23.57 -7.49 -9.68
C ASP A 175 -22.14 -6.93 -9.61
N ILE A 176 -21.44 -6.89 -10.74
CA ILE A 176 -20.16 -6.19 -10.85
C ILE A 176 -20.47 -4.94 -11.66
N GLY A 177 -20.93 -3.88 -10.98
CA GLY A 177 -21.47 -2.65 -11.58
C GLY A 177 -20.51 -1.88 -12.49
N ILE A 178 -20.11 -2.44 -13.63
CA ILE A 178 -19.29 -1.81 -14.68
C ILE A 178 -20.00 -0.55 -15.22
N ASN A 179 -21.34 -0.53 -15.20
CA ASN A 179 -22.14 0.63 -15.62
C ASN A 179 -22.25 1.76 -14.59
N LYS A 180 -21.60 1.67 -13.41
CA LYS A 180 -21.59 2.74 -12.39
C LYS A 180 -20.30 3.57 -12.35
N TRP A 181 -19.33 3.28 -13.24
CA TRP A 181 -17.99 3.89 -13.22
C TRP A 181 -17.75 4.87 -14.37
N GLY A 182 -18.76 5.69 -14.69
CA GLY A 182 -18.50 6.91 -15.44
C GLY A 182 -17.53 7.79 -14.63
N VAL A 183 -16.46 8.27 -15.27
CA VAL A 183 -15.44 9.18 -14.73
C VAL A 183 -14.26 8.50 -14.02
N LEU A 184 -13.47 7.74 -14.78
CA LEU A 184 -12.06 7.48 -14.45
C LEU A 184 -11.09 7.76 -15.62
N GLU A 185 -11.51 8.44 -16.70
CA GLU A 185 -10.77 8.61 -17.98
C GLU A 185 -9.45 9.44 -17.92
N GLY A 186 -8.84 9.61 -16.76
CA GLY A 186 -7.84 10.65 -16.51
C GLY A 186 -6.36 10.24 -16.47
N PHE A 187 -5.96 9.02 -16.84
CA PHE A 187 -4.58 8.56 -16.55
C PHE A 187 -3.92 7.81 -17.71
N ARG A 188 -2.77 8.33 -18.16
CA ARG A 188 -1.89 7.76 -19.19
C ARG A 188 -0.54 7.42 -18.53
N ALA A 189 -0.02 6.21 -18.75
CA ALA A 189 1.40 5.93 -18.55
C ALA A 189 2.18 6.38 -19.80
N PRO A 190 3.47 6.75 -19.70
CA PRO A 190 4.32 6.92 -20.87
C PRO A 190 4.56 5.54 -21.48
N LEU A 191 4.05 5.33 -22.69
CA LEU A 191 4.49 4.24 -23.56
C LEU A 191 5.72 4.76 -24.28
N ASP A 192 6.90 4.50 -23.73
CA ASP A 192 8.12 4.53 -24.53
C ASP A 192 8.57 3.08 -24.76
N GLU A 193 8.81 2.81 -26.05
CA GLU A 193 9.59 1.70 -26.61
C GLU A 193 9.04 0.28 -26.46
N VAL A 194 8.04 -0.04 -27.29
CA VAL A 194 8.06 -1.34 -27.98
C VAL A 194 8.40 -1.07 -29.44
N SER A 195 9.68 -1.12 -29.77
CA SER A 195 10.14 -1.22 -31.15
C SER A 195 9.71 -2.58 -31.69
N LEU A 196 8.56 -2.63 -32.38
CA LEU A 196 8.20 -3.74 -33.24
C LEU A 196 8.82 -3.47 -34.61
N THR A 197 10.02 -3.99 -34.81
CA THR A 197 10.55 -4.25 -36.15
C THR A 197 9.69 -5.32 -36.81
N LEU A 198 8.84 -4.91 -37.74
CA LEU A 198 8.33 -5.77 -38.80
C LEU A 198 8.80 -5.15 -40.13
N GLY A 199 9.62 -5.90 -40.87
CA GLY A 199 9.80 -5.70 -42.30
C GLY A 199 8.47 -5.98 -43.03
N SER A 200 8.32 -5.79 -44.31
CA SER A 200 9.14 -5.32 -45.42
C SER A 200 8.15 -5.33 -46.60
N ASP A 201 8.40 -4.47 -47.58
CA ASP A 201 7.86 -4.53 -48.94
C ASP A 201 6.37 -4.16 -49.10
N ASP A 202 6.13 -2.94 -49.56
CA ASP A 202 5.34 -2.71 -50.78
C ASP A 202 5.59 -1.28 -51.29
N ASP A 203 5.92 -1.19 -52.58
CA ASP A 203 6.21 0.01 -53.35
C ASP A 203 5.03 1.01 -53.31
N PHE A 204 5.31 2.26 -52.95
CA PHE A 204 4.41 3.39 -53.23
C PHE A 204 5.24 4.60 -53.68
N ASP A 205 4.94 5.06 -54.90
CA ASP A 205 5.60 6.15 -55.59
C ASP A 205 5.42 7.50 -54.87
N GLU A 206 6.53 8.21 -54.69
CA GLU A 206 6.69 9.41 -53.86
C GLU A 206 6.48 10.72 -54.65
N GLU A 207 5.50 10.78 -55.57
CA GLU A 207 5.35 11.92 -56.50
C GLU A 207 3.98 12.62 -56.53
N ASP A 208 3.05 12.32 -55.60
CA ASP A 208 1.71 12.95 -55.55
C ASP A 208 1.38 13.70 -54.24
N LEU A 209 2.38 14.19 -53.49
CA LEU A 209 2.18 14.91 -52.21
C LEU A 209 2.66 16.37 -52.18
N GLU A 210 2.68 17.07 -53.33
CA GLU A 210 2.88 18.53 -53.39
C GLU A 210 1.60 19.28 -53.79
N GLY A 211 0.48 19.03 -53.09
CA GLY A 211 -0.80 19.66 -53.41
C GLY A 211 -1.78 19.88 -52.26
N LEU A 212 -1.39 19.67 -51.00
CA LEU A 212 -2.25 19.83 -49.82
C LEU A 212 -1.50 20.50 -48.65
N CYS A 213 -0.90 21.64 -48.94
CA CYS A 213 -0.55 22.63 -47.91
C CYS A 213 -1.73 23.62 -47.85
N ASP A 214 -2.62 23.44 -46.86
CA ASP A 214 -3.60 24.41 -46.31
C ASP A 214 -4.91 23.71 -45.89
N MET A 215 -4.84 22.78 -44.93
CA MET A 215 -6.00 22.34 -44.12
C MET A 215 -5.51 21.92 -42.72
N ASP A 216 -5.56 22.86 -41.79
CA ASP A 216 -5.87 22.71 -40.36
C ASP A 216 -5.34 21.47 -39.59
N ASP A 217 -4.29 21.70 -38.80
CA ASP A 217 -4.15 21.56 -37.33
C ASP A 217 -5.21 20.77 -36.48
N GLU A 218 -5.81 19.69 -36.96
CA GLU A 218 -6.69 18.83 -36.14
C GLU A 218 -6.40 17.32 -36.23
N LEU A 219 -5.23 16.92 -35.75
CA LEU A 219 -5.11 15.62 -35.09
C LEU A 219 -4.99 15.88 -33.58
N PRO A 220 -6.09 15.75 -32.81
CA PRO A 220 -6.07 16.02 -31.39
C PRO A 220 -5.20 14.97 -30.72
N SER A 221 -3.97 15.36 -30.42
CA SER A 221 -3.18 14.76 -29.35
C SER A 221 -4.04 14.78 -28.09
N ARG A 222 -4.70 13.65 -27.80
CA ARG A 222 -5.69 13.47 -26.72
C ARG A 222 -5.06 13.61 -25.33
N ARG A 223 -4.69 14.84 -24.98
CA ARG A 223 -4.64 15.40 -23.63
C ARG A 223 -6.08 15.72 -23.24
N PHE A 224 -6.81 14.75 -22.69
CA PHE A 224 -8.00 15.07 -21.90
C PHE A 224 -7.54 15.70 -20.58
N LEU A 225 -7.08 16.95 -20.68
CA LEU A 225 -6.92 17.83 -19.53
C LEU A 225 -8.32 18.10 -19.00
N TRP A 226 -8.49 17.98 -17.69
CA TRP A 226 -9.62 18.48 -16.88
C TRP A 226 -9.78 20.01 -16.94
N ARG A 227 -9.56 20.61 -18.12
CA ARG A 227 -9.54 22.04 -18.37
C ARG A 227 -10.94 22.63 -18.46
N ASP A 228 -11.98 21.81 -18.67
CA ASP A 228 -13.33 22.27 -18.48
C ASP A 228 -13.58 22.51 -17.00
N ARG A 229 -13.71 23.78 -16.63
CA ARG A 229 -14.06 24.25 -15.30
C ARG A 229 -15.26 23.46 -14.72
N LYS A 230 -16.21 23.10 -15.58
CA LYS A 230 -17.38 22.28 -15.26
C LYS A 230 -17.02 20.86 -14.78
N ASN A 231 -16.06 20.19 -15.43
CA ASN A 231 -15.60 18.86 -15.04
C ASN A 231 -14.75 18.90 -13.76
N ALA A 232 -13.94 19.95 -13.57
CA ALA A 232 -13.22 20.18 -12.33
C ALA A 232 -14.19 20.45 -11.14
N GLU A 233 -15.26 21.22 -11.37
CA GLU A 233 -16.31 21.48 -10.38
C GLU A 233 -17.09 20.19 -10.04
N ILE A 234 -17.47 19.38 -11.03
CA ILE A 234 -18.12 18.07 -10.83
C ILE A 234 -17.19 17.13 -10.04
N TYR A 235 -15.91 17.07 -10.37
CA TYR A 235 -14.94 16.25 -9.66
C TYR A 235 -14.75 16.71 -8.20
N GLN A 236 -14.58 18.02 -7.99
CA GLN A 236 -14.47 18.58 -6.63
C GLN A 236 -15.75 18.34 -5.81
N GLN A 237 -16.92 18.47 -6.44
CA GLN A 237 -18.20 18.19 -5.79
C GLN A 237 -18.33 16.70 -5.47
N SER A 238 -17.95 15.82 -6.40
CA SER A 238 -17.91 14.36 -6.18
C SER A 238 -16.97 13.96 -5.05
N ARG A 239 -15.87 14.68 -4.83
CA ARG A 239 -15.01 14.48 -3.65
C ARG A 239 -15.65 14.99 -2.37
N LYS A 240 -16.29 16.16 -2.39
CA LYS A 240 -17.03 16.70 -1.22
C LYS A 240 -18.16 15.77 -0.79
N ASP A 241 -18.86 15.19 -1.77
CA ASP A 241 -19.97 14.26 -1.57
C ASP A 241 -19.48 12.83 -1.31
N GLN A 242 -18.16 12.61 -1.28
CA GLN A 242 -17.53 11.29 -1.11
C GLN A 242 -18.06 10.25 -2.09
N LEU A 243 -18.35 10.67 -3.33
CA LEU A 243 -18.62 9.76 -4.45
C LEU A 243 -17.31 9.21 -5.02
N ILE A 244 -16.25 10.03 -5.00
CA ILE A 244 -14.88 9.63 -5.37
C ILE A 244 -13.97 9.98 -4.20
N VAL A 245 -13.20 8.99 -3.73
CA VAL A 245 -12.22 9.16 -2.66
C VAL A 245 -10.83 8.77 -3.15
N VAL A 246 -9.81 9.37 -2.54
CA VAL A 246 -8.43 8.90 -2.69
C VAL A 246 -8.23 7.82 -1.65
N ALA A 247 -8.01 6.58 -2.10
CA ALA A 247 -7.81 5.43 -1.26
C ALA A 247 -6.33 5.03 -1.24
N TYR A 248 -5.86 4.52 -0.09
CA TYR A 248 -4.56 3.89 0.00
C TYR A 248 -4.62 2.49 -0.62
N CYS A 249 -3.95 2.29 -1.76
CA CYS A 249 -4.13 1.06 -2.55
C CYS A 249 -3.62 -0.19 -1.84
N PRO A 250 -2.47 -0.21 -1.15
CA PRO A 250 -2.04 -1.43 -0.47
C PRO A 250 -3.09 -1.96 0.51
N ALA A 251 -3.73 -1.07 1.28
CA ALA A 251 -4.84 -1.45 2.16
C ALA A 251 -6.09 -1.88 1.40
N LEU A 252 -6.42 -1.22 0.28
CA LEU A 252 -7.56 -1.58 -0.55
C LEU A 252 -7.39 -2.96 -1.21
N LEU A 253 -6.18 -3.27 -1.68
CA LEU A 253 -5.86 -4.51 -2.38
C LEU A 253 -5.67 -5.68 -1.42
N PHE A 254 -4.97 -5.43 -0.31
CA PHE A 254 -4.47 -6.50 0.55
C PHE A 254 -5.09 -6.52 1.95
N GLY A 255 -5.80 -5.47 2.37
CA GLY A 255 -6.38 -5.38 3.72
C GLY A 255 -7.32 -6.55 4.05
N GLY A 256 -8.05 -7.06 3.05
CA GLY A 256 -8.91 -8.24 3.19
C GLY A 256 -8.18 -9.59 3.19
N SER A 257 -6.85 -9.61 3.03
CA SER A 257 -6.07 -10.84 3.07
C SER A 257 -6.07 -11.43 4.48
N LYS A 258 -6.25 -12.76 4.57
CA LYS A 258 -6.12 -13.51 5.84
C LYS A 258 -4.75 -13.33 6.52
N HIS A 259 -3.74 -12.92 5.75
CA HIS A 259 -2.38 -12.69 6.26
C HIS A 259 -2.23 -11.32 6.94
N ILE A 260 -3.07 -10.35 6.53
CA ILE A 260 -3.20 -9.05 7.20
C ILE A 260 -4.14 -9.16 8.39
N ALA A 261 -5.19 -9.99 8.26
CA ALA A 261 -6.17 -10.28 9.32
C ALA A 261 -6.97 -9.06 9.82
N TRP A 262 -7.13 -8.03 8.98
CA TRP A 262 -7.98 -6.89 9.32
C TRP A 262 -9.46 -7.17 9.09
N SER A 263 -10.28 -6.65 10.00
CA SER A 263 -11.73 -6.58 9.81
C SER A 263 -12.09 -5.58 8.70
N GLU A 264 -13.31 -5.67 8.18
CA GLU A 264 -13.81 -4.67 7.24
C GLU A 264 -13.91 -3.28 7.88
N ALA A 265 -14.23 -3.21 9.17
CA ALA A 265 -14.28 -1.95 9.91
C ALA A 265 -12.90 -1.30 9.99
N GLN A 266 -11.84 -2.08 10.24
CA GLN A 266 -10.45 -1.62 10.25
C GLN A 266 -10.01 -1.12 8.86
N GLN A 267 -10.35 -1.85 7.80
CA GLN A 267 -10.06 -1.40 6.43
C GLN A 267 -10.72 -0.07 6.11
N ARG A 268 -12.01 0.11 6.43
CA ARG A 268 -12.73 1.38 6.22
C ARG A 268 -12.16 2.50 7.08
N LEU A 269 -11.83 2.20 8.34
CA LEU A 269 -11.23 3.15 9.25
C LEU A 269 -9.89 3.66 8.69
N LEU A 270 -9.02 2.77 8.22
CA LEU A 270 -7.75 3.17 7.60
C LEU A 270 -7.95 4.06 6.38
N GLN A 271 -8.92 3.73 5.52
CA GLN A 271 -9.24 4.58 4.37
C GLN A 271 -9.78 5.95 4.81
N GLY A 272 -10.58 5.99 5.88
CA GLY A 272 -11.04 7.22 6.52
C GLY A 272 -9.91 8.06 7.13
N ILE A 273 -8.89 7.42 7.71
CA ILE A 273 -7.67 8.06 8.21
C ILE A 273 -6.90 8.70 7.06
N VAL A 274 -6.61 7.93 6.01
CA VAL A 274 -5.87 8.41 4.83
C VAL A 274 -6.62 9.53 4.10
N TYR A 275 -7.95 9.43 4.04
CA TYR A 275 -8.79 10.48 3.47
C TYR A 275 -8.62 11.82 4.19
N GLU A 276 -8.27 11.78 5.49
CA GLU A 276 -8.01 12.96 6.33
C GLU A 276 -6.53 13.33 6.45
N LEU A 277 -5.68 12.83 5.54
CA LEU A 277 -4.30 13.27 5.42
C LEU A 277 -4.24 14.80 5.18
N THR A 278 -3.63 15.52 6.12
CA THR A 278 -3.55 16.97 6.09
C THR A 278 -2.58 17.42 5.00
N ARG A 279 -3.04 18.32 4.12
CA ARG A 279 -2.23 18.89 3.04
C ARG A 279 -2.12 20.42 3.21
N PRO A 280 -0.96 21.02 2.97
CA PRO A 280 -0.79 22.47 2.90
C PRO A 280 -1.57 23.03 1.71
N SER A 281 -1.91 24.32 1.79
CA SER A 281 -2.66 25.04 0.76
C SER A 281 -1.85 25.36 -0.50
N SER A 282 -0.54 25.11 -0.51
CA SER A 282 0.35 25.38 -1.65
C SER A 282 0.17 24.37 -2.79
N ARG A 283 0.33 24.87 -4.03
CA ARG A 283 0.18 24.09 -5.29
C ARG A 283 1.11 22.88 -5.38
N GLU A 284 2.26 22.91 -4.71
CA GLU A 284 3.16 21.76 -4.55
C GLU A 284 2.66 20.88 -3.41
N SER A 285 1.80 19.92 -3.73
CA SER A 285 1.06 19.11 -2.75
C SER A 285 1.95 18.06 -2.07
N ARG A 286 2.77 18.50 -1.11
CA ARG A 286 3.43 17.61 -0.14
C ARG A 286 2.54 17.45 1.10
N GLU A 287 2.75 16.40 1.88
CA GLU A 287 2.01 16.18 3.12
C GLU A 287 2.38 17.24 4.17
N HIS A 288 1.45 17.59 5.06
CA HIS A 288 1.81 18.50 6.16
C HIS A 288 2.62 17.73 7.21
N VAL A 289 3.90 18.05 7.28
CA VAL A 289 4.84 17.49 8.26
C VAL A 289 4.95 18.45 9.44
N ILE A 290 4.69 17.94 10.64
CA ILE A 290 4.92 18.63 11.91
C ILE A 290 6.30 18.27 12.47
N THR A 291 6.92 19.24 13.13
CA THR A 291 8.24 19.12 13.76
C THR A 291 8.16 19.58 15.21
N ASP A 292 9.09 19.10 16.05
CA ASP A 292 9.19 19.46 17.47
C ASP A 292 7.85 19.29 18.25
N ALA A 293 7.05 18.31 17.85
CA ALA A 293 5.74 18.02 18.45
C ALA A 293 4.73 19.21 18.45
N LEU A 294 4.91 20.20 17.58
CA LEU A 294 4.02 21.37 17.50
C LEU A 294 2.77 21.06 16.68
N VAL A 295 1.61 21.29 17.28
CA VAL A 295 0.29 20.98 16.69
C VAL A 295 -0.66 22.16 16.84
N ASN A 296 -1.58 22.32 15.89
CA ASN A 296 -2.59 23.39 15.97
C ASN A 296 -3.47 23.23 17.22
N GLU A 297 -3.71 24.30 17.95
CA GLU A 297 -4.64 24.26 19.06
C GLU A 297 -6.09 24.04 18.55
N ALA A 298 -6.90 23.27 19.28
CA ALA A 298 -8.29 23.05 18.88
C ALA A 298 -9.15 24.33 18.95
N GLY A 299 -8.77 25.30 19.80
CA GLY A 299 -9.52 26.51 20.13
C GLY A 299 -9.10 27.77 19.37
N ALA A 300 -7.86 28.24 19.53
CA ALA A 300 -7.40 29.50 18.94
C ALA A 300 -7.00 29.38 17.45
N ARG A 301 -7.11 30.47 16.70
CA ARG A 301 -6.69 30.55 15.29
C ARG A 301 -5.20 30.89 15.31
N ASP A 302 -4.38 29.96 14.80
CA ASP A 302 -2.93 30.10 14.59
C ASP A 302 -2.01 29.88 15.81
N ASP A 303 -2.53 29.51 16.99
CA ASP A 303 -1.69 29.09 18.11
C ASP A 303 -1.25 27.63 17.97
N LEU A 304 0.07 27.42 18.05
CA LEU A 304 0.69 26.11 18.11
C LEU A 304 0.92 25.72 19.57
N VAL A 305 0.44 24.54 19.93
CA VAL A 305 0.67 23.94 21.25
C VAL A 305 1.54 22.70 21.06
N ARG A 306 2.42 22.45 22.03
CA ARG A 306 3.26 21.26 22.03
C ARG A 306 2.45 20.06 22.54
N CYS A 307 2.35 19.02 21.73
CA CYS A 307 1.75 17.76 22.14
C CYS A 307 2.75 16.98 23.01
N PRO A 308 2.44 16.66 24.28
CA PRO A 308 3.36 15.92 25.13
C PRO A 308 3.48 14.43 24.75
N LEU A 309 2.59 13.93 23.90
CA LEU A 309 2.52 12.52 23.47
C LEU A 309 3.24 12.26 22.14
N LEU A 310 3.91 13.26 21.57
CA LEU A 310 4.73 13.11 20.37
C LEU A 310 6.20 13.28 20.73
N ASP A 311 7.07 12.48 20.09
CA ASP A 311 8.51 12.66 20.21
C ASP A 311 8.92 13.97 19.52
N ARG A 312 9.76 14.75 20.20
CA ARG A 312 10.25 16.03 19.71
C ARG A 312 11.28 15.88 18.59
N GLN A 313 12.01 14.78 18.57
CA GLN A 313 13.04 14.51 17.57
C GLN A 313 12.44 13.90 16.30
N GLN A 314 11.29 13.26 16.42
CA GLN A 314 10.59 12.64 15.30
C GLN A 314 9.77 13.68 14.51
N ARG A 315 9.81 13.54 13.18
CA ARG A 315 8.94 14.28 12.25
C ARG A 315 7.70 13.44 11.97
N TYR A 316 6.52 14.06 11.98
CA TYR A 316 5.25 13.35 11.80
C TYR A 316 4.41 13.96 10.69
N VAL A 317 3.62 13.12 10.02
CA VAL A 317 2.48 13.55 9.21
C VAL A 317 1.20 13.52 10.04
N VAL A 318 0.23 14.37 9.69
CA VAL A 318 -1.04 14.49 10.43
C VAL A 318 -2.22 13.98 9.60
N PHE A 319 -2.90 12.95 10.09
CA PHE A 319 -4.20 12.49 9.61
C PHE A 319 -5.31 13.13 10.47
N GLY A 320 -5.58 14.39 10.19
CA GLY A 320 -6.46 15.23 10.99
C GLY A 320 -7.02 16.41 10.22
N GLY A 321 -7.21 16.23 8.90
CA GLY A 321 -7.70 17.23 7.97
C GLY A 321 -8.94 17.93 8.53
N ASN A 322 -9.17 19.20 8.22
CA ASN A 322 -10.31 19.96 8.76
C ASN A 322 -10.61 21.21 7.91
N GLY A 323 -10.41 21.08 6.59
CA GLY A 323 -10.64 22.15 5.62
C GLY A 323 -9.89 23.44 5.98
N SER A 324 -10.63 24.46 6.39
CA SER A 324 -10.11 25.77 6.78
C SER A 324 -9.31 25.79 8.09
N ARG A 325 -9.30 24.69 8.86
CA ARG A 325 -8.58 24.57 10.15
C ARG A 325 -7.73 23.28 10.19
N PRO A 326 -6.69 23.18 9.36
CA PRO A 326 -5.97 21.92 9.12
C PRO A 326 -5.39 21.30 10.40
N GLY A 327 -5.30 19.96 10.45
CA GLY A 327 -4.58 19.22 11.49
C GLY A 327 -5.23 19.19 12.88
N ARG A 328 -6.45 19.73 13.06
CA ARG A 328 -7.11 19.73 14.38
C ARG A 328 -7.73 18.39 14.77
N GLY A 329 -7.98 17.49 13.80
CA GLY A 329 -8.67 16.23 14.04
C GLY A 329 -10.17 16.37 14.32
N TYR A 330 -10.86 15.26 14.57
CA TYR A 330 -12.32 15.23 14.73
C TYR A 330 -12.73 14.69 16.08
N GLN A 331 -13.90 15.09 16.57
CA GLN A 331 -14.54 14.35 17.66
C GLN A 331 -14.87 12.93 17.20
N ILE A 332 -14.90 11.97 18.14
CA ILE A 332 -15.23 10.57 17.82
C ILE A 332 -16.63 10.51 17.20
N VAL A 333 -17.60 11.14 17.86
CA VAL A 333 -18.93 11.38 17.32
C VAL A 333 -19.18 12.87 17.26
N GLY A 334 -19.01 13.44 16.06
CA GLY A 334 -19.15 14.88 15.85
C GLY A 334 -20.57 15.39 16.14
N ARG A 335 -20.69 16.68 16.47
CA ARG A 335 -21.99 17.35 16.73
C ARG A 335 -23.01 17.20 15.60
N THR A 336 -22.54 17.13 14.35
CA THR A 336 -23.35 16.94 13.14
C THR A 336 -23.36 15.48 12.67
N SER A 337 -22.95 14.54 13.53
CA SER A 337 -22.69 13.14 13.19
C SER A 337 -21.60 12.94 12.12
N LYS A 338 -20.74 13.94 11.88
CA LYS A 338 -19.61 13.90 10.92
C LYS A 338 -18.23 13.78 11.60
N GLY A 339 -18.16 13.02 12.71
CA GLY A 339 -16.91 12.74 13.44
C GLY A 339 -16.13 11.55 12.87
N TRP A 340 -15.14 11.05 13.60
CA TRP A 340 -14.34 9.89 13.17
C TRP A 340 -15.17 8.63 12.86
N LEU A 341 -16.24 8.36 13.61
CA LEU A 341 -17.13 7.23 13.31
C LEU A 341 -17.73 7.31 11.90
N HIS A 342 -18.15 8.50 11.46
CA HIS A 342 -18.66 8.71 10.10
C HIS A 342 -17.58 8.46 9.06
N ARG A 343 -16.34 8.85 9.35
CA ARG A 343 -15.18 8.63 8.46
C ARG A 343 -14.80 7.16 8.37
N ALA A 344 -15.04 6.40 9.42
CA ALA A 344 -14.93 4.94 9.46
C ALA A 344 -16.13 4.22 8.80
N GLY A 345 -17.08 4.96 8.21
CA GLY A 345 -18.24 4.40 7.50
C GLY A 345 -19.50 4.23 8.34
N VAL A 346 -19.52 4.66 9.60
CA VAL A 346 -20.73 4.65 10.44
C VAL A 346 -21.58 5.89 10.12
N ARG A 347 -22.46 5.75 9.12
CA ARG A 347 -23.20 6.90 8.52
C ARG A 347 -24.52 7.25 9.18
N HIS A 348 -25.05 6.39 10.06
CA HIS A 348 -26.28 6.69 10.77
C HIS A 348 -26.00 7.60 11.98
N SER A 349 -26.96 8.45 12.32
CA SER A 349 -26.86 9.29 13.51
C SER A 349 -26.90 8.42 14.76
N ILE A 350 -25.96 8.64 15.68
CA ILE A 350 -25.90 7.96 16.96
C ILE A 350 -26.28 8.97 18.06
N PRO A 351 -27.49 8.89 18.63
CA PRO A 351 -27.96 9.84 19.63
C PRO A 351 -27.03 9.92 20.83
N LYS A 352 -26.86 11.14 21.38
CA LYS A 352 -26.12 11.35 22.62
C LYS A 352 -26.84 10.61 23.76
N GLY A 353 -26.09 9.93 24.62
CA GLY A 353 -26.63 9.14 25.73
C GLY A 353 -27.20 7.76 25.34
N SER A 354 -27.24 7.39 24.06
CA SER A 354 -27.64 6.04 23.64
C SER A 354 -26.64 4.98 24.14
N PRO A 355 -27.07 3.82 24.66
CA PRO A 355 -26.17 2.71 24.97
C PRO A 355 -25.28 2.30 23.78
N THR A 356 -25.88 2.27 22.58
CA THR A 356 -25.18 1.91 21.33
C THR A 356 -24.05 2.87 20.96
N ARG A 357 -24.04 4.08 21.53
CA ARG A 357 -22.98 5.07 21.28
C ARG A 357 -21.65 4.62 21.85
N PHE A 358 -21.64 4.16 23.10
CA PHE A 358 -20.41 3.74 23.74
C PHE A 358 -19.92 2.40 23.21
N ASP A 359 -20.83 1.54 22.74
CA ASP A 359 -20.44 0.33 22.00
C ASP A 359 -19.75 0.70 20.68
N ALA A 360 -20.28 1.68 19.94
CA ALA A 360 -19.65 2.17 18.71
C ALA A 360 -18.29 2.83 18.97
N ILE A 361 -18.18 3.67 20.01
CA ILE A 361 -16.90 4.28 20.43
C ILE A 361 -15.90 3.20 20.84
N LYS A 362 -16.34 2.20 21.61
CA LYS A 362 -15.48 1.07 22.02
C LYS A 362 -14.94 0.34 20.80
N ASN A 363 -15.81 -0.08 19.87
CA ASN A 363 -15.39 -0.80 18.68
C ASN A 363 -14.42 0.04 17.83
N PHE A 364 -14.67 1.34 17.70
CA PHE A 364 -13.77 2.27 17.02
C PHE A 364 -12.39 2.37 17.67
N LEU A 365 -12.32 2.50 19.00
CA LEU A 365 -11.05 2.56 19.71
C LEU A 365 -10.31 1.20 19.67
N ASP A 366 -11.03 0.09 19.70
CA ASP A 366 -10.45 -1.25 19.52
C ASP A 366 -9.89 -1.45 18.11
N ASP A 367 -10.58 -0.96 17.07
CA ASP A 367 -10.09 -0.99 15.69
C ASP A 367 -8.88 -0.05 15.49
N LEU A 368 -8.89 1.14 16.10
CA LEU A 368 -7.75 2.03 16.11
C LEU A 368 -6.53 1.42 16.79
N ASP A 369 -6.71 0.65 17.86
CA ASP A 369 -5.62 0.00 18.60
C ASP A 369 -4.87 -1.01 17.72
N VAL A 370 -5.63 -1.82 16.98
CA VAL A 370 -5.09 -2.76 15.98
C VAL A 370 -4.32 -2.01 14.91
N LEU A 371 -4.93 -0.99 14.29
CA LEU A 371 -4.27 -0.23 13.22
C LEU A 371 -3.05 0.54 13.72
N SER A 372 -3.10 1.09 14.94
CA SER A 372 -1.98 1.83 15.53
C SER A 372 -0.78 0.93 15.76
N THR A 373 -1.03 -0.30 16.21
CA THR A 373 0.01 -1.32 16.39
C THR A 373 0.59 -1.77 15.05
N ASP A 374 -0.26 -2.06 14.06
CA ASP A 374 0.20 -2.59 12.77
C ASP A 374 0.91 -1.54 11.90
N LEU A 375 0.52 -0.28 12.01
CA LEU A 375 0.93 0.80 11.11
C LEU A 375 1.73 1.92 11.79
N ASP A 376 2.12 1.73 13.06
CA ASP A 376 2.91 2.70 13.82
C ASP A 376 2.22 4.08 13.88
N LEU A 377 0.92 4.08 14.21
CA LEU A 377 0.15 5.31 14.37
C LEU A 377 0.26 5.81 15.80
N THR A 378 0.50 7.11 15.95
CA THR A 378 0.34 7.78 17.24
C THR A 378 -1.04 8.42 17.30
N VAL A 379 -1.92 7.89 18.15
CA VAL A 379 -3.28 8.39 18.35
C VAL A 379 -3.35 9.22 19.62
N VAL A 380 -3.84 10.43 19.49
CA VAL A 380 -3.90 11.42 20.56
C VAL A 380 -5.30 11.99 20.68
N GLY A 381 -5.89 11.91 21.87
CA GLY A 381 -7.08 12.65 22.24
C GLY A 381 -6.74 13.96 22.93
N TYR A 382 -7.42 15.03 22.56
CA TYR A 382 -7.29 16.35 23.19
C TYR A 382 -8.65 16.89 23.64
N HIS A 383 -8.70 17.38 24.87
CA HIS A 383 -9.90 17.98 25.46
C HIS A 383 -9.67 19.47 25.73
N SER A 384 -10.20 20.34 24.86
CA SER A 384 -9.86 21.78 24.89
C SER A 384 -10.30 22.50 26.16
N THR A 385 -11.47 22.19 26.71
CA THR A 385 -11.97 22.87 27.93
C THR A 385 -11.23 22.44 29.21
N ARG A 386 -10.61 21.25 29.20
CA ARG A 386 -9.82 20.72 30.32
C ARG A 386 -8.31 20.91 30.11
N ASN A 387 -7.90 21.28 28.89
CA ASN A 387 -6.51 21.34 28.46
C ASN A 387 -5.74 20.02 28.76
N GLU A 388 -6.39 18.89 28.48
CA GLU A 388 -5.86 17.56 28.77
C GLU A 388 -5.58 16.78 27.49
N TRP A 389 -4.49 16.02 27.52
CA TRP A 389 -4.08 15.08 26.47
C TRP A 389 -4.22 13.65 26.99
N LYS A 390 -4.68 12.75 26.12
CA LYS A 390 -4.76 11.31 26.42
C LYS A 390 -4.26 10.48 25.25
N ASP A 391 -3.47 9.45 25.56
CA ASP A 391 -3.09 8.44 24.58
C ASP A 391 -4.21 7.40 24.36
N LEU A 392 -4.02 6.49 23.41
CA LEU A 392 -5.03 5.47 23.09
C LEU A 392 -5.38 4.53 24.26
N PRO A 393 -4.41 3.98 25.02
CA PRO A 393 -4.71 3.24 26.26
C PRO A 393 -5.57 4.02 27.28
N GLU A 394 -5.28 5.30 27.47
CA GLU A 394 -6.06 6.17 28.35
C GLU A 394 -7.47 6.42 27.82
N LEU A 395 -7.62 6.64 26.49
CA LEU A 395 -8.93 6.78 25.84
C LEU A 395 -9.79 5.53 26.04
N ARG A 396 -9.20 4.34 25.90
CA ARG A 396 -9.91 3.07 26.15
C ARG A 396 -10.28 2.93 27.63
N SER A 397 -9.43 3.42 28.54
CA SER A 397 -9.71 3.43 29.98
C SER A 397 -10.88 4.35 30.35
N CYS A 398 -11.09 5.44 29.61
CA CYS A 398 -12.22 6.35 29.79
C CYS A 398 -13.60 5.67 29.60
N LEU A 399 -13.69 4.58 28.82
CA LEU A 399 -14.94 3.83 28.62
C LEU A 399 -15.48 3.19 29.91
N ARG A 400 -14.61 2.93 30.90
CA ARG A 400 -14.94 2.19 32.13
C ARG A 400 -15.64 3.04 33.19
N ARG A 401 -15.58 4.38 33.11
CA ARG A 401 -16.07 5.31 34.15
C ARG A 401 -17.02 6.35 33.56
N GLY A 402 -18.06 6.75 34.31
CA GLY A 402 -19.02 7.78 33.87
C GLY A 402 -18.34 9.09 33.46
N PHE A 403 -17.48 9.66 34.30
CA PHE A 403 -16.71 10.87 33.97
C PHE A 403 -15.76 10.73 32.77
N GLY A 404 -15.28 9.51 32.48
CA GLY A 404 -14.45 9.24 31.31
C GLY A 404 -15.27 9.22 30.01
N ARG A 405 -16.53 8.79 30.08
CA ARG A 405 -17.45 8.85 28.95
C ARG A 405 -17.78 10.28 28.53
N ASP A 406 -17.97 11.18 29.49
CA ASP A 406 -18.16 12.62 29.20
C ASP A 406 -16.92 13.22 28.52
N TRP A 407 -15.73 12.82 28.98
CA TRP A 407 -14.46 13.22 28.36
C TRP A 407 -14.39 12.77 26.89
N LEU A 408 -14.76 11.53 26.59
CA LEU A 408 -14.75 10.98 25.23
C LEU A 408 -15.75 11.69 24.29
N ASP A 409 -16.87 12.17 24.82
CA ASP A 409 -17.89 12.87 24.06
C ASP A 409 -17.43 14.25 23.57
N GLU A 410 -16.52 14.90 24.31
CA GLU A 410 -16.07 16.26 24.01
C GLU A 410 -14.68 16.30 23.36
N CYS A 411 -13.88 15.25 23.54
CA CYS A 411 -12.53 15.20 23.00
C CYS A 411 -12.48 15.21 21.47
N VAL A 412 -11.32 15.63 20.96
CA VAL A 412 -10.96 15.57 19.55
C VAL A 412 -9.80 14.59 19.40
N ILE A 413 -9.93 13.63 18.50
CA ILE A 413 -8.88 12.66 18.18
C ILE A 413 -8.06 13.16 16.99
N ARG A 414 -6.75 13.06 17.13
CA ARG A 414 -5.73 13.35 16.11
C ARG A 414 -4.88 12.10 15.92
N ILE A 415 -4.56 11.80 14.67
CA ILE A 415 -3.79 10.61 14.32
C ILE A 415 -2.56 11.07 13.57
N TYR A 416 -1.41 10.54 13.97
CA TYR A 416 -0.10 10.87 13.41
C TYR A 416 0.59 9.59 12.96
N ALA A 417 1.49 9.72 11.99
CA ALA A 417 2.48 8.69 11.69
C ALA A 417 3.83 9.35 11.40
N PRO A 418 4.95 8.64 11.50
CA PRO A 418 6.25 9.13 11.07
C PRO A 418 6.23 9.67 9.62
N GLU A 419 7.13 10.60 9.29
CA GLU A 419 7.21 11.18 7.94
C GLU A 419 7.38 10.14 6.82
N ASP A 420 8.05 9.03 7.10
CA ASP A 420 8.28 7.89 6.21
C ASP A 420 7.15 6.83 6.24
N TRP A 421 5.95 7.19 6.72
CA TRP A 421 4.84 6.25 6.92
C TRP A 421 4.50 5.39 5.70
N ARG A 422 4.57 5.94 4.47
CA ARG A 422 4.27 5.18 3.25
C ARG A 422 5.19 3.99 3.08
N LEU A 423 6.48 4.20 3.32
CA LEU A 423 7.50 3.16 3.29
C LEU A 423 7.23 2.11 4.37
N ARG A 424 6.95 2.56 5.60
CA ARG A 424 6.66 1.67 6.75
C ARG A 424 5.44 0.80 6.50
N TRP A 425 4.35 1.38 6.01
CA TRP A 425 3.11 0.64 5.76
C TRP A 425 3.29 -0.34 4.61
N ARG A 426 3.98 0.05 3.54
CA ARG A 426 4.32 -0.85 2.43
C ARG A 426 5.21 -2.00 2.87
N TYR A 427 6.18 -1.74 3.75
CA TYR A 427 6.97 -2.79 4.39
C TYR A 427 6.09 -3.72 5.23
N PHE A 428 5.15 -3.18 6.02
CA PHE A 428 4.18 -3.98 6.77
C PHE A 428 3.40 -4.94 5.85
N PHE A 429 2.84 -4.46 4.74
CA PHE A 429 2.12 -5.32 3.78
C PHE A 429 3.04 -6.37 3.17
N SER A 430 4.25 -5.97 2.73
CA SER A 430 5.23 -6.88 2.14
C SER A 430 5.56 -8.03 3.09
N LYS A 431 5.91 -7.69 4.34
CA LYS A 431 6.25 -8.64 5.39
C LYS A 431 5.10 -9.59 5.72
N ARG A 432 3.90 -9.05 5.95
CA ARG A 432 2.72 -9.86 6.30
C ARG A 432 2.32 -10.82 5.18
N LEU A 433 2.47 -10.41 3.92
CA LEU A 433 2.12 -11.21 2.75
C LEU A 433 3.23 -12.16 2.30
N GLY A 434 4.42 -12.09 2.92
CA GLY A 434 5.56 -12.95 2.60
C GLY A 434 6.27 -12.55 1.30
N PHE A 435 6.24 -11.26 0.96
CA PHE A 435 6.99 -10.70 -0.17
C PHE A 435 8.27 -10.02 0.31
N ARG A 436 9.30 -10.01 -0.55
CA ARG A 436 10.51 -9.21 -0.32
C ARG A 436 10.17 -7.71 -0.30
N TRP A 437 9.42 -7.27 -1.29
CA TRP A 437 8.94 -5.89 -1.43
C TRP A 437 7.73 -5.85 -2.35
N ILE A 438 6.80 -4.94 -2.09
CA ILE A 438 5.70 -4.60 -3.00
C ILE A 438 6.04 -3.23 -3.61
N PRO A 439 6.50 -3.15 -4.87
CA PRO A 439 6.89 -1.88 -5.50
C PRO A 439 5.74 -0.88 -5.62
N GLU A 440 6.01 0.42 -5.47
CA GLU A 440 5.08 1.50 -5.81
C GLU A 440 4.98 1.71 -7.32
N SER A 441 6.10 1.56 -8.01
CA SER A 441 6.27 1.77 -9.45
C SER A 441 7.23 0.74 -10.04
N ALA A 442 7.45 0.75 -11.35
CA ALA A 442 8.44 -0.11 -12.00
C ALA A 442 9.90 0.20 -11.58
N SER A 443 10.18 1.46 -11.19
CA SER A 443 11.49 1.90 -10.73
C SER A 443 11.70 1.73 -9.22
N ASP A 444 10.64 1.49 -8.45
CA ASP A 444 10.75 1.24 -7.01
C ASP A 444 11.33 -0.15 -6.72
N LYS A 445 12.58 -0.19 -6.30
CA LYS A 445 13.28 -1.42 -5.87
C LYS A 445 13.19 -1.68 -4.37
N GLY A 446 12.47 -0.83 -3.64
CA GLY A 446 12.33 -0.88 -2.20
C GLY A 446 13.55 -0.36 -1.44
N PRO A 447 13.46 -0.33 -0.10
CA PRO A 447 14.51 0.24 0.76
C PRO A 447 15.80 -0.59 0.74
N PHE A 448 15.74 -1.85 0.27
CA PHE A 448 16.84 -2.80 0.35
C PHE A 448 17.91 -2.63 -0.73
N MET A 449 17.61 -1.97 -1.86
CA MET A 449 18.63 -1.76 -2.89
C MET A 449 19.48 -0.52 -2.67
N LYS A 450 19.04 0.42 -1.82
CA LYS A 450 19.88 1.57 -1.48
C LYS A 450 21.12 1.17 -0.67
N ALA A 451 21.03 0.17 0.20
CA ALA A 451 22.18 -0.32 0.95
C ALA A 451 23.22 -1.06 0.09
N GLU A 452 22.81 -1.72 -1.00
CA GLU A 452 23.73 -2.33 -1.98
C GLU A 452 24.21 -1.34 -3.05
N GLN A 453 23.46 -0.27 -3.32
CA GLN A 453 23.87 0.79 -4.26
C GLN A 453 24.66 1.93 -3.60
N GLU A 454 24.60 2.10 -2.29
CA GLU A 454 25.48 3.05 -1.57
C GLU A 454 26.95 2.59 -1.52
N THR A 455 27.24 1.34 -1.88
CA THR A 455 28.61 0.87 -2.19
C THR A 455 29.06 1.18 -3.62
N THR A 456 28.18 1.69 -4.49
CA THR A 456 28.55 2.25 -5.79
C THR A 456 28.01 3.68 -5.87
N ALA A 457 28.51 4.57 -5.02
CA ALA A 457 28.39 5.99 -5.32
C ALA A 457 28.90 6.17 -6.76
N ASP A 458 28.06 6.69 -7.67
CA ASP A 458 28.44 6.95 -9.06
C ASP A 458 29.72 7.81 -9.05
N ILE A 459 30.86 7.17 -9.25
CA ILE A 459 32.17 7.83 -9.20
C ILE A 459 32.20 8.80 -10.38
N GLY A 460 32.14 10.09 -10.10
CA GLY A 460 32.19 11.12 -11.12
C GLY A 460 33.62 11.48 -11.51
N ALA A 461 33.78 12.22 -12.61
CA ALA A 461 35.08 12.77 -13.02
C ALA A 461 35.79 13.59 -11.92
N ALA A 462 35.02 14.24 -11.04
CA ALA A 462 35.56 15.00 -9.92
C ALA A 462 36.19 14.08 -8.87
N ASP A 463 35.49 12.99 -8.53
CA ASP A 463 35.92 12.01 -7.54
C ASP A 463 37.19 11.30 -7.99
N VAL A 464 37.24 10.86 -9.27
CA VAL A 464 38.46 10.25 -9.85
C VAL A 464 39.64 11.22 -9.82
N LYS A 465 39.44 12.50 -10.14
CA LYS A 465 40.52 13.51 -10.09
C LYS A 465 41.00 13.80 -8.68
N GLN A 466 40.11 13.74 -7.70
CA GLN A 466 40.49 13.89 -6.30
C GLN A 466 41.31 12.68 -5.85
N TRP A 467 40.81 11.47 -6.10
CA TRP A 467 41.49 10.24 -5.74
C TRP A 467 42.89 10.13 -6.37
N LEU A 468 43.06 10.44 -7.67
CA LEU A 468 44.38 10.45 -8.32
C LEU A 468 45.38 11.38 -7.62
N ARG A 469 44.91 12.54 -7.12
CA ARG A 469 45.77 13.48 -6.39
C ARG A 469 46.17 12.94 -5.03
N GLU A 470 45.28 12.22 -4.36
CA GLU A 470 45.52 11.64 -3.04
C GLU A 470 46.56 10.52 -3.09
N ILE A 471 46.50 9.65 -4.12
CA ILE A 471 47.46 8.55 -4.29
C ILE A 471 48.74 8.95 -5.06
N GLY A 472 48.83 10.21 -5.52
CA GLY A 472 49.96 10.72 -6.29
C GLY A 472 50.09 10.14 -7.71
N TRP A 473 49.00 9.62 -8.28
CA TRP A 473 48.98 9.07 -9.64
C TRP A 473 48.67 10.13 -10.69
N THR A 474 49.26 9.96 -11.86
CA THR A 474 48.91 10.74 -13.06
C THR A 474 47.76 10.06 -13.83
N GLN A 475 47.13 10.80 -14.76
CA GLN A 475 46.14 10.21 -15.67
C GLN A 475 46.73 9.13 -16.59
N LYS A 476 48.07 9.14 -16.78
CA LYS A 476 48.77 8.09 -17.54
C LYS A 476 48.87 6.81 -16.73
N ASP A 477 49.20 6.91 -15.45
CA ASP A 477 49.24 5.75 -14.54
C ASP A 477 47.86 5.09 -14.44
N LEU A 478 46.80 5.90 -14.36
CA LEU A 478 45.42 5.39 -14.42
C LEU A 478 45.13 4.68 -15.74
N ALA A 479 45.56 5.25 -16.88
CA ALA A 479 45.35 4.66 -18.19
C ALA A 479 46.07 3.31 -18.33
N ASP A 480 47.30 3.23 -17.84
CA ASP A 480 48.11 2.01 -17.85
C ASP A 480 47.49 0.93 -16.93
N ALA A 481 46.98 1.32 -15.74
CA ALA A 481 46.33 0.42 -14.79
C ALA A 481 45.02 -0.20 -15.33
N ILE A 482 44.16 0.60 -15.96
CA ILE A 482 42.91 0.10 -16.57
C ILE A 482 43.11 -0.51 -17.96
N GLY A 483 44.35 -0.53 -18.49
CA GLY A 483 44.65 -1.08 -19.81
C GLY A 483 44.01 -0.33 -20.97
N CYS A 484 43.92 1.00 -20.90
CA CYS A 484 43.31 1.82 -21.95
C CYS A 484 44.18 3.01 -22.39
N SER A 485 43.79 3.69 -23.47
CA SER A 485 44.55 4.86 -23.95
C SER A 485 44.39 6.08 -23.04
N LEU A 486 45.45 6.86 -22.83
CA LEU A 486 45.41 8.15 -22.12
C LEU A 486 44.30 9.09 -22.65
N LYS A 487 44.07 9.09 -23.96
CA LYS A 487 43.01 9.91 -24.60
C LYS A 487 41.60 9.51 -24.12
N ARG A 488 41.36 8.25 -23.79
CA ARG A 488 40.08 7.77 -23.22
C ARG A 488 39.89 8.35 -21.82
N VAL A 489 40.93 8.30 -20.97
CA VAL A 489 40.89 8.86 -19.61
C VAL A 489 40.62 10.37 -19.65
N VAL A 490 41.38 11.12 -20.45
CA VAL A 490 41.23 12.58 -20.56
C VAL A 490 39.80 12.97 -20.95
N ARG A 491 39.20 12.29 -21.93
CA ARG A 491 37.82 12.57 -22.39
C ARG A 491 36.75 12.32 -21.33
N HIS A 492 36.92 11.28 -20.51
CA HIS A 492 35.96 11.01 -19.44
C HIS A 492 36.13 12.02 -18.30
N LEU A 493 37.38 12.31 -17.91
CA LEU A 493 37.67 13.26 -16.86
C LEU A 493 37.38 14.71 -17.26
N SER A 494 37.38 15.06 -18.55
CA SER A 494 36.94 16.38 -19.03
C SER A 494 35.43 16.52 -19.16
N GLY A 495 34.67 15.41 -19.08
CA GLY A 495 33.23 15.39 -19.31
C GLY A 495 32.82 15.33 -20.79
N GLU A 496 33.76 15.18 -21.73
CA GLU A 496 33.46 15.00 -23.16
C GLU A 496 32.79 13.66 -23.47
N ARG A 497 32.93 12.66 -22.59
CA ARG A 497 32.22 11.37 -22.65
C ARG A 497 31.80 10.89 -21.26
N THR A 498 30.58 10.40 -21.17
CA THR A 498 30.00 9.81 -19.96
C THR A 498 29.49 8.40 -20.27
N THR A 499 30.41 7.46 -20.50
CA THR A 499 30.03 6.03 -20.55
C THR A 499 30.27 5.39 -19.20
N THR A 500 29.27 4.72 -18.65
CA THR A 500 29.29 4.06 -17.33
C THR A 500 30.46 3.08 -17.19
N GLY A 501 30.74 2.29 -18.23
CA GLY A 501 31.81 1.29 -18.18
C GLY A 501 33.22 1.83 -17.89
N PHE A 502 33.52 3.11 -18.16
CA PHE A 502 34.82 3.67 -17.76
C PHE A 502 34.93 3.84 -16.23
N TYR A 503 33.86 4.28 -15.58
CA TYR A 503 33.87 4.50 -14.14
C TYR A 503 33.78 3.18 -13.37
N ASP A 504 33.16 2.16 -13.96
CA ASP A 504 33.22 0.78 -13.45
C ASP A 504 34.66 0.26 -13.44
N ASP A 505 35.41 0.40 -14.55
CA ASP A 505 36.83 0.02 -14.65
C ASP A 505 37.69 0.75 -13.59
N VAL A 506 37.42 2.04 -13.37
CA VAL A 506 38.15 2.85 -12.36
C VAL A 506 37.80 2.42 -10.93
N SER A 507 36.54 2.12 -10.65
CA SER A 507 36.07 1.69 -9.33
C SER A 507 36.77 0.40 -8.84
N VAL A 508 37.03 -0.54 -9.75
CA VAL A 508 37.78 -1.77 -9.46
C VAL A 508 39.20 -1.45 -9.00
N ILE A 509 39.93 -0.60 -9.74
CA ILE A 509 41.30 -0.19 -9.37
C ILE A 509 41.32 0.59 -8.05
N MET A 510 40.34 1.47 -7.82
CA MET A 510 40.22 2.20 -6.56
C MET A 510 40.04 1.26 -5.37
N SER A 511 39.30 0.17 -5.56
CA SER A 511 39.05 -0.84 -4.52
C SER A 511 40.31 -1.68 -4.25
N GLU A 512 40.99 -2.15 -5.28
CA GLU A 512 42.21 -2.97 -5.16
C GLU A 512 43.35 -2.23 -4.43
N LEU A 513 43.51 -0.93 -4.69
CA LEU A 513 44.57 -0.13 -4.07
C LEU A 513 44.28 0.28 -2.62
N ASN A 514 43.02 0.31 -2.20
CA ASN A 514 42.66 0.63 -0.81
C ASN A 514 42.82 -0.57 0.12
N GLU A 515 42.96 -1.78 -0.42
CA GLU A 515 43.22 -3.01 0.35
C GLU A 515 44.71 -3.27 0.64
N THR A 516 45.60 -2.57 -0.06
CA THR A 516 47.07 -2.58 0.14
C THR A 516 47.56 -1.40 0.96
#